data_AF-A0A6I5YPB0-F1
#
_entry.id   AF-A0A6I5YPB0-F1
#
_cell.length_a   1.000
_cell.length_b   1.000
_cell.length_c   1.000
_cell.angle_alpha   90.00
_cell.angle_beta   90.00
_cell.angle_gamma   90.00
#
_symmetry.space_group_name_H-M   'P 1'
#
loop_
_entity.id
_entity.type
_entity.pdbx_description
1 polymer ?
#
loop_
_entity_poly.entity_id
_entity_poly.type
_entity_poly.pdbx_seq_one_letter_code
_entity_poly.pdbx_strand_id
1 'polypeptide(L)'
;MFTHGIVPIEGGTGKNGQFLTSPKGAIGPAQVMPGTAPEAAKLAGLSWDEQKYRTDHGYNLALGEAYYAKQLATFGDPLMAAAAYNAGPGSAEKGTGLRGAIAKAKARGGSWRDYLPAETKDYVEKFAQRIGATAGNLPHDRVDEADIYSRINALAENEDWSPERKRAAEEEADRYVGRQRSLQQARESDAYDAAVSSAVRLGDDFTDVAQLGTSFASMSPQQQLTLTNMADANRNAKIKAATPKDGNETQSKLELARALNPAEFARTDLRPFANQITPSAMTNLVEWQKQYQSKGGDFAESITSGISRYSKIDGLKLSDGDYAKVFTDMDKYVRSITDGGREKVTDDIVRQAWQRATLKVATPGMIWGERSQRRYEVQPGTAFRVSDIPPGTRATIVSAWQKTHGGQEPNDAQIAQIYIDRFGRFQ
;
A
#
# COMPACT_ATOMS: atom_id res chain seq x y z
N MET A 1 -17.18 -24.34 32.03
CA MET A 1 -16.13 -25.00 31.23
C MET A 1 -15.52 -26.21 31.92
N PHE A 2 -15.16 -26.14 33.22
CA PHE A 2 -14.57 -27.27 33.93
C PHE A 2 -15.53 -28.46 34.11
N THR A 3 -16.69 -28.27 34.74
CA THR A 3 -17.65 -29.35 35.04
C THR A 3 -18.23 -30.05 33.80
N HIS A 4 -18.47 -29.29 32.73
CA HIS A 4 -19.09 -29.79 31.50
C HIS A 4 -18.07 -30.18 30.41
N GLY A 5 -16.84 -29.66 30.50
CA GLY A 5 -15.78 -29.87 29.53
C GLY A 5 -14.72 -30.85 30.01
N ILE A 6 -14.07 -30.56 31.16
CA ILE A 6 -12.93 -31.34 31.68
C ILE A 6 -13.39 -32.62 32.38
N VAL A 7 -14.27 -32.51 33.39
CA VAL A 7 -14.70 -33.66 34.22
C VAL A 7 -15.22 -34.85 33.38
N PRO A 8 -16.03 -34.65 32.33
CA PRO A 8 -16.52 -35.77 31.51
C PRO A 8 -15.47 -36.39 30.58
N ILE A 9 -14.33 -35.72 30.37
CA ILE A 9 -13.16 -36.28 29.64
C ILE A 9 -12.28 -37.07 30.59
N GLU A 10 -12.08 -36.55 31.80
CA GLU A 10 -11.26 -37.20 32.83
C GLU A 10 -11.86 -38.52 33.29
N GLY A 11 -13.20 -38.61 33.39
CA GLY A 11 -13.90 -39.87 33.59
C GLY A 11 -13.47 -40.64 34.85
N GLY A 12 -12.93 -39.93 35.84
CA GLY A 12 -12.21 -40.52 36.97
C GLY A 12 -13.08 -41.11 38.08
N THR A 13 -14.36 -41.37 37.80
CA THR A 13 -15.32 -41.98 38.72
C THR A 13 -15.87 -43.26 38.10
N GLY A 14 -15.71 -44.39 38.79
CA GLY A 14 -16.22 -45.70 38.36
C GLY A 14 -17.74 -45.83 38.49
N LYS A 15 -18.29 -46.92 37.94
CA LYS A 15 -19.75 -47.18 37.87
C LYS A 15 -20.49 -47.17 39.21
N ASN A 16 -19.77 -47.35 40.31
CA ASN A 16 -20.27 -47.38 41.69
C ASN A 16 -19.79 -46.16 42.52
N GLY A 17 -19.30 -45.12 41.87
CA GLY A 17 -18.87 -43.88 42.54
C GLY A 17 -17.44 -43.90 43.08
N GLN A 18 -16.70 -45.00 42.93
CA GLN A 18 -15.30 -45.09 43.38
C GLN A 18 -14.36 -44.25 42.52
N PHE A 19 -13.32 -43.68 43.13
CA PHE A 19 -12.31 -42.93 42.39
C PHE A 19 -11.43 -43.87 41.57
N LEU A 20 -11.17 -43.49 40.32
CA LEU A 20 -10.23 -44.17 39.44
C LEU A 20 -8.86 -43.48 39.52
N THR A 21 -7.80 -44.28 39.38
CA THR A 21 -6.43 -43.78 39.28
C THR A 21 -5.88 -44.07 37.89
N SER A 22 -5.36 -43.05 37.19
CA SER A 22 -4.77 -43.23 35.86
C SER A 22 -3.43 -43.99 35.95
N PRO A 23 -2.94 -44.55 34.82
CA PRO A 23 -1.59 -45.15 34.78
C PRO A 23 -0.47 -44.20 35.19
N LYS A 24 -0.68 -42.88 35.04
CA LYS A 24 0.26 -41.82 35.43
C LYS A 24 0.09 -41.39 36.91
N GLY A 25 -0.91 -41.92 37.61
CA GLY A 25 -1.15 -41.68 39.04
C GLY A 25 -2.13 -40.55 39.36
N ALA A 26 -2.86 -40.02 38.38
CA ALA A 26 -3.91 -39.02 38.58
C ALA A 26 -5.15 -39.64 39.25
N ILE A 27 -5.82 -38.96 40.18
CA ILE A 27 -6.84 -39.57 41.04
C ILE A 27 -8.18 -38.83 40.97
N GLY A 28 -9.27 -39.61 40.92
CA GLY A 28 -10.63 -39.13 41.18
C GLY A 28 -11.27 -38.38 40.02
N PRO A 29 -12.47 -37.80 40.21
CA PRO A 29 -13.31 -37.24 39.16
C PRO A 29 -12.62 -36.18 38.30
N ALA A 30 -11.72 -35.38 38.88
CA ALA A 30 -10.97 -34.36 38.17
C ALA A 30 -9.59 -34.83 37.67
N GLN A 31 -9.19 -36.07 37.97
CA GLN A 31 -7.87 -36.64 37.65
C GLN A 31 -6.72 -35.68 38.02
N VAL A 32 -6.75 -35.17 39.25
CA VAL A 32 -5.68 -34.31 39.76
C VAL A 32 -4.47 -35.18 40.09
N MET A 33 -3.26 -34.70 39.80
CA MET A 33 -2.02 -35.41 40.12
C MET A 33 -1.63 -35.22 41.59
N PRO A 34 -1.08 -36.23 42.30
CA PRO A 34 -0.67 -36.10 43.70
C PRO A 34 0.31 -34.94 43.94
N GLY A 35 1.24 -34.69 43.00
CA GLY A 35 2.17 -33.56 43.10
C GLY A 35 1.52 -32.19 42.88
N THR A 36 0.38 -32.13 42.18
CA THR A 36 -0.38 -30.89 41.95
C THR A 36 -1.39 -30.61 43.06
N ALA A 37 -1.88 -31.67 43.72
CA ALA A 37 -3.01 -31.60 44.62
C ALA A 37 -2.82 -30.63 45.83
N PRO A 38 -1.63 -30.52 46.46
CA PRO A 38 -1.39 -29.52 47.51
C PRO A 38 -1.47 -28.07 47.00
N GLU A 39 -0.92 -27.80 45.81
CA GLU A 39 -1.00 -26.46 45.19
C GLU A 39 -2.46 -26.14 44.82
N ALA A 40 -3.16 -27.11 44.23
CA ALA A 40 -4.56 -26.99 43.86
C ALA A 40 -5.47 -26.70 45.06
N ALA A 41 -5.22 -27.33 46.21
CA ALA A 41 -5.96 -27.03 47.44
C ALA A 41 -5.75 -25.58 47.89
N LYS A 42 -4.51 -25.09 47.84
CA LYS A 42 -4.20 -23.68 48.13
C LYS A 42 -4.91 -22.71 47.17
N LEU A 43 -4.94 -23.04 45.87
CA LEU A 43 -5.64 -22.24 44.86
C LEU A 43 -7.16 -22.25 45.08
N ALA A 44 -7.72 -23.35 45.57
CA ALA A 44 -9.12 -23.49 45.92
C ALA A 44 -9.50 -22.83 47.26
N GLY A 45 -8.52 -22.29 48.00
CA GLY A 45 -8.74 -21.74 49.35
C GLY A 45 -9.03 -22.81 50.41
N LEU A 46 -8.62 -24.06 50.17
CA LEU A 46 -8.83 -25.21 51.04
C LEU A 46 -7.53 -25.62 51.74
N SER A 47 -7.64 -26.14 52.96
CA SER A 47 -6.52 -26.80 53.63
C SER A 47 -6.26 -28.16 52.99
N TRP A 48 -5.00 -28.47 52.67
CA TRP A 48 -4.62 -29.75 52.06
C TRP A 48 -4.97 -30.94 52.97
N ASP A 49 -5.80 -31.85 52.45
CA ASP A 49 -6.23 -33.08 53.08
C ASP A 49 -6.11 -34.24 52.09
N GLU A 50 -5.12 -35.12 52.30
CA GLU A 50 -4.86 -36.24 51.40
C GLU A 50 -5.98 -37.28 51.41
N GLN A 51 -6.64 -37.47 52.56
CA GLN A 51 -7.74 -38.43 52.67
C GLN A 51 -8.92 -37.93 51.83
N LYS A 52 -9.33 -36.67 51.99
CA LYS A 52 -10.40 -36.07 51.19
C LYS A 52 -10.06 -36.01 49.71
N TYR A 53 -8.81 -35.73 49.35
CA TYR A 53 -8.36 -35.79 47.96
C TYR A 53 -8.62 -37.15 47.29
N ARG A 54 -8.55 -38.25 48.06
CA ARG A 54 -8.75 -39.62 47.58
C ARG A 54 -10.17 -40.15 47.74
N THR A 55 -10.99 -39.55 48.60
CA THR A 55 -12.32 -40.12 48.95
C THR A 55 -13.48 -39.14 48.83
N ASP A 56 -13.26 -37.83 48.79
CA ASP A 56 -14.30 -36.81 48.75
C ASP A 56 -14.43 -36.21 47.35
N HIS A 57 -15.60 -36.42 46.75
CA HIS A 57 -15.91 -36.01 45.38
C HIS A 57 -15.89 -34.48 45.21
N GLY A 58 -16.47 -33.74 46.15
CA GLY A 58 -16.52 -32.28 46.09
C GLY A 58 -15.14 -31.66 46.25
N TYR A 59 -14.33 -32.22 47.15
CA TYR A 59 -12.96 -31.80 47.38
C TYR A 59 -12.10 -32.03 46.12
N ASN A 60 -12.14 -33.23 45.53
CA ASN A 60 -11.35 -33.53 44.33
C ASN A 60 -11.74 -32.63 43.13
N LEU A 61 -13.03 -32.36 42.94
CA LEU A 61 -13.51 -31.43 41.92
C LEU A 61 -13.04 -30.00 42.16
N ALA A 62 -13.13 -29.50 43.40
CA ALA A 62 -12.69 -28.14 43.74
C ALA A 62 -11.20 -27.93 43.46
N LEU A 63 -10.38 -28.96 43.73
CA LEU A 63 -8.94 -28.94 43.40
C LEU A 63 -8.72 -28.85 41.88
N GLY A 64 -9.40 -29.70 41.11
CA GLY A 64 -9.29 -29.67 39.65
C GLY A 64 -9.77 -28.36 39.04
N GLU A 65 -10.88 -27.81 39.53
CA GLU A 65 -11.44 -26.56 39.06
C GLU A 65 -10.48 -25.39 39.31
N ALA A 66 -9.94 -25.29 40.53
CA ALA A 66 -8.96 -24.28 40.88
C ALA A 66 -7.68 -24.39 40.05
N TYR A 67 -7.22 -25.61 39.77
CA TYR A 67 -6.06 -25.83 38.92
C TYR A 67 -6.34 -25.45 37.46
N TYR A 68 -7.50 -25.80 36.90
CA TYR A 68 -7.91 -25.36 35.56
C TYR A 68 -8.04 -23.84 35.47
N ALA A 69 -8.63 -23.19 36.47
CA ALA A 69 -8.75 -21.74 36.54
C ALA A 69 -7.39 -21.04 36.51
N LYS A 70 -6.37 -21.57 37.20
CA LYS A 70 -4.98 -21.08 37.11
C LYS A 70 -4.44 -21.18 35.69
N GLN A 71 -4.66 -22.29 34.99
CA GLN A 71 -4.20 -22.46 33.61
C GLN A 71 -4.91 -21.48 32.67
N LEU A 72 -6.22 -21.30 32.86
CA LEU A 72 -7.00 -20.32 32.09
C LEU A 72 -6.49 -18.90 32.31
N ALA A 73 -6.19 -18.52 33.56
CA ALA A 73 -5.59 -17.22 33.87
C ALA A 73 -4.19 -17.06 33.23
N THR A 74 -3.42 -18.14 33.14
CA THR A 74 -2.06 -18.13 32.58
C THR A 74 -2.04 -17.98 31.06
N PHE A 75 -2.96 -18.65 30.35
CA PHE A 75 -2.94 -18.72 28.89
C PHE A 75 -3.99 -17.86 28.21
N GLY A 76 -5.04 -17.44 28.92
CA GLY A 76 -6.12 -16.60 28.39
C GLY A 76 -7.01 -17.27 27.33
N ASP A 77 -6.72 -18.51 26.93
CA ASP A 77 -7.48 -19.32 25.99
C ASP A 77 -7.96 -20.62 26.66
N PRO A 78 -9.27 -20.94 26.64
CA PRO A 78 -9.80 -22.18 27.19
C PRO A 78 -9.21 -23.47 26.60
N LEU A 79 -8.84 -23.49 25.32
CA LEU A 79 -8.26 -24.68 24.70
C LEU A 79 -6.80 -24.87 25.08
N MET A 80 -6.03 -23.80 25.16
CA MET A 80 -4.70 -23.78 25.76
C MET A 80 -4.76 -24.18 27.24
N ALA A 81 -5.73 -23.67 28.00
CA ALA A 81 -5.91 -24.04 29.39
C ALA A 81 -6.17 -25.55 29.53
N ALA A 82 -7.02 -26.13 28.68
CA ALA A 82 -7.29 -27.56 28.64
C ALA A 82 -6.05 -28.38 28.22
N ALA A 83 -5.30 -27.90 27.21
CA ALA A 83 -4.04 -28.53 26.80
C ALA A 83 -3.01 -28.54 27.93
N ALA A 84 -2.91 -27.44 28.68
CA ALA A 84 -2.01 -27.31 29.81
C ALA A 84 -2.47 -28.09 31.05
N TYR A 85 -3.79 -28.26 31.22
CA TYR A 85 -4.37 -29.11 32.25
C TYR A 85 -4.01 -30.57 32.00
N ASN A 86 -4.25 -31.08 30.79
CA ASN A 86 -3.95 -32.45 30.38
C ASN A 86 -2.45 -32.77 30.39
N ALA A 87 -1.60 -31.84 29.92
CA ALA A 87 -0.15 -32.07 29.87
C ALA A 87 0.48 -32.17 31.27
N GLY A 88 -0.16 -31.60 32.30
CA GLY A 88 0.33 -31.60 33.67
C GLY A 88 1.56 -30.69 33.91
N PRO A 89 1.97 -30.51 35.18
CA PRO A 89 3.03 -29.56 35.56
C PRO A 89 4.42 -29.98 35.07
N GLY A 90 4.73 -31.27 35.03
CA GLY A 90 6.04 -31.78 34.60
C GLY A 90 6.37 -31.51 33.13
N SER A 91 5.35 -31.27 32.29
CA SER A 91 5.57 -30.81 30.91
C SER A 91 6.02 -29.35 30.85
N ALA A 92 5.54 -28.49 31.77
CA ALA A 92 5.92 -27.09 31.82
C ALA A 92 7.40 -26.90 32.18
N GLU A 93 7.90 -27.66 33.16
CA GLU A 93 9.31 -27.64 33.60
C GLU A 93 10.28 -28.08 32.49
N LYS A 94 9.86 -29.05 31.66
CA LYS A 94 10.68 -29.58 30.56
C LYS A 94 10.56 -28.77 29.26
N GLY A 95 9.77 -27.69 29.24
CA GLY A 95 9.46 -26.94 28.01
C GLY A 95 8.73 -27.78 26.95
N THR A 96 7.99 -28.80 27.39
CA THR A 96 7.19 -29.71 26.54
C THR A 96 5.70 -29.42 26.69
N GLY A 97 4.82 -30.19 26.02
CA GLY A 97 3.38 -29.94 26.03
C GLY A 97 3.02 -28.60 25.38
N LEU A 98 2.06 -27.86 25.95
CA LEU A 98 1.56 -26.63 25.34
C LEU A 98 2.65 -25.56 25.16
N ARG A 99 3.46 -25.28 26.19
CA ARG A 99 4.47 -24.21 26.11
C ARG A 99 5.52 -24.50 25.03
N GLY A 100 5.93 -25.76 24.90
CA GLY A 100 6.81 -26.20 23.81
C GLY A 100 6.15 -26.08 22.44
N ALA A 101 4.85 -26.37 22.34
CA ALA A 101 4.09 -26.23 21.11
C ALA A 101 3.94 -24.77 20.67
N ILE A 102 3.67 -23.85 21.62
CA ILE A 102 3.65 -22.40 21.37
C ILE A 102 5.03 -21.91 20.90
N ALA A 103 6.11 -22.34 21.55
CA ALA A 103 7.46 -21.95 21.16
C ALA A 103 7.80 -22.43 19.73
N LYS A 104 7.39 -23.65 19.36
CA LYS A 104 7.57 -24.17 17.99
C LYS A 104 6.76 -23.40 16.97
N ALA A 105 5.50 -23.08 17.26
CA ALA A 105 4.66 -22.27 16.38
C ALA A 105 5.25 -20.87 16.17
N LYS A 106 5.77 -20.24 17.23
CA LYS A 106 6.46 -18.94 17.12
C LYS A 106 7.71 -19.01 16.25
N ALA A 107 8.46 -20.11 16.32
CA ALA A 107 9.70 -20.28 15.56
C ALA A 107 9.51 -20.74 14.11
N ARG A 108 8.45 -21.52 13.83
CA ARG A 108 8.26 -22.22 12.54
C ARG A 108 7.00 -21.80 11.78
N GLY A 109 6.18 -20.93 12.35
CA GLY A 109 4.84 -20.61 11.84
C GLY A 109 3.82 -21.71 12.13
N GLY A 110 2.57 -21.49 11.75
CA GLY A 110 1.47 -22.44 11.97
C GLY A 110 0.80 -22.33 13.35
N SER A 111 -0.10 -23.27 13.65
CA SER A 111 -0.87 -23.28 14.90
C SER A 111 -0.11 -24.04 15.99
N TRP A 112 -0.18 -23.57 17.24
CA TRP A 112 0.33 -24.33 18.39
C TRP A 112 -0.30 -25.73 18.49
N ARG A 113 -1.52 -25.92 17.97
CA ARG A 113 -2.24 -27.20 17.96
C ARG A 113 -1.53 -28.26 17.11
N ASP A 114 -0.83 -27.83 16.05
CA ASP A 114 -0.11 -28.73 15.13
C ASP A 114 1.14 -29.35 15.78
N TYR A 115 1.64 -28.71 16.84
CA TYR A 115 2.84 -29.11 17.56
C TYR A 115 2.56 -29.79 18.89
N LEU A 116 1.29 -30.03 19.24
CA LEU A 116 0.92 -30.78 20.43
C LEU A 116 1.21 -32.29 20.27
N PRO A 117 1.54 -32.99 21.37
CA PRO A 117 1.49 -34.45 21.39
C PRO A 117 0.09 -34.97 21.03
N ALA A 118 0.02 -36.14 20.39
CA ALA A 118 -1.25 -36.73 19.92
C ALA A 118 -2.30 -36.87 21.04
N GLU A 119 -1.89 -37.30 22.23
CA GLU A 119 -2.76 -37.42 23.42
C GLU A 119 -3.40 -36.07 23.79
N THR A 120 -2.59 -35.00 23.87
CA THR A 120 -3.08 -33.67 24.20
C THR A 120 -3.91 -33.05 23.08
N LYS A 121 -3.61 -33.38 21.83
CA LYS A 121 -4.42 -32.94 20.68
C LYS A 121 -5.84 -33.52 20.72
N ASP A 122 -5.95 -34.84 20.92
CA ASP A 122 -7.24 -35.53 21.09
C ASP A 122 -8.02 -35.01 22.31
N TYR A 123 -7.31 -34.74 23.42
CA TYR A 123 -7.91 -34.13 24.61
C TYR A 123 -8.50 -32.75 24.31
N VAL A 124 -7.76 -31.88 23.64
CA VAL A 124 -8.21 -30.54 23.25
C VAL A 124 -9.40 -30.61 22.29
N GLU A 125 -9.41 -31.55 21.35
CA GLU A 125 -10.53 -31.75 20.42
C GLU A 125 -11.80 -32.20 21.15
N LYS A 126 -11.71 -33.17 22.06
CA LYS A 126 -12.83 -33.60 22.91
C LYS A 126 -13.35 -32.47 23.81
N PHE A 127 -12.44 -31.69 24.39
CA PHE A 127 -12.79 -30.54 25.21
C PHE A 127 -13.52 -29.48 24.39
N ALA A 128 -13.00 -29.18 23.19
CA ALA A 128 -13.60 -28.25 22.25
C ALA A 128 -15.03 -28.69 21.89
N GLN A 129 -15.23 -29.95 21.50
CA GLN A 129 -16.57 -30.50 21.21
C GLN A 129 -17.55 -30.33 22.39
N ARG A 130 -17.10 -30.61 23.62
CA ARG A 130 -17.96 -30.53 24.82
C ARG A 130 -18.37 -29.11 25.19
N ILE A 131 -17.53 -28.12 24.90
CA ILE A 131 -17.88 -26.71 25.10
C ILE A 131 -18.55 -26.08 23.87
N GLY A 132 -18.84 -26.87 22.83
CA GLY A 132 -19.47 -26.41 21.59
C GLY A 132 -18.54 -25.60 20.68
N ALA A 133 -17.23 -25.84 20.75
CA ALA A 133 -16.21 -25.33 19.85
C ALA A 133 -15.85 -26.44 18.83
N THR A 134 -16.53 -26.52 17.70
CA THR A 134 -16.25 -27.49 16.63
C THR A 134 -15.20 -27.00 15.64
N ALA A 135 -14.55 -27.95 14.95
CA ALA A 135 -13.50 -27.72 13.96
C ALA A 135 -13.92 -26.69 12.89
N GLY A 136 -13.19 -25.57 12.83
CA GLY A 136 -13.46 -24.43 11.96
C GLY A 136 -14.05 -23.22 12.68
N ASN A 137 -14.62 -23.40 13.87
CA ASN A 137 -15.20 -22.34 14.69
C ASN A 137 -14.57 -22.40 16.10
N LEU A 138 -13.30 -22.04 16.15
CA LEU A 138 -12.69 -21.67 17.42
C LEU A 138 -13.25 -20.28 17.79
N PRO A 139 -13.74 -20.07 19.01
CA PRO A 139 -14.26 -18.78 19.47
C PRO A 139 -13.09 -17.80 19.69
N HIS A 140 -12.40 -17.42 18.62
CA HIS A 140 -11.19 -16.62 18.71
C HIS A 140 -11.25 -15.26 18.03
N ASP A 141 -12.15 -15.04 17.08
CA ASP A 141 -12.16 -13.74 16.39
C ASP A 141 -13.31 -12.84 16.81
N ARG A 142 -14.39 -13.39 17.37
CA ARG A 142 -15.45 -12.64 18.03
C ARG A 142 -16.04 -13.52 19.12
N VAL A 143 -16.00 -13.06 20.36
CA VAL A 143 -16.91 -13.61 21.35
C VAL A 143 -18.32 -13.31 20.85
N ASP A 144 -19.03 -14.35 20.41
CA ASP A 144 -20.43 -14.23 20.07
C ASP A 144 -21.21 -14.09 21.37
N GLU A 145 -21.32 -12.82 21.79
CA GLU A 145 -22.04 -12.42 22.99
C GLU A 145 -23.47 -12.97 22.98
N ALA A 146 -24.12 -12.96 21.81
CA ALA A 146 -25.47 -13.47 21.65
C ALA A 146 -25.54 -15.00 21.87
N ASP A 147 -24.56 -15.76 21.36
CA ASP A 147 -24.47 -17.21 21.63
C ASP A 147 -24.26 -17.50 23.12
N ILE A 148 -23.39 -16.75 23.80
CA ILE A 148 -23.15 -16.93 25.24
C ILE A 148 -24.43 -16.72 26.04
N TYR A 149 -25.13 -15.61 25.80
CA TYR A 149 -26.39 -15.32 26.50
C TYR A 149 -27.50 -16.31 26.13
N SER A 150 -27.58 -16.73 24.87
CA SER A 150 -28.52 -17.75 24.41
C SER A 150 -28.32 -19.08 25.15
N ARG A 151 -27.06 -19.52 25.31
CA ARG A 151 -26.73 -20.75 26.06
C ARG A 151 -27.05 -20.63 27.55
N ILE A 152 -26.80 -19.47 28.16
CA ILE A 152 -27.16 -19.22 29.56
C ILE A 152 -28.67 -19.31 29.75
N ASN A 153 -29.45 -18.71 28.83
CA ASN A 153 -30.91 -18.80 28.85
C ASN A 153 -31.40 -20.25 28.72
N ALA A 154 -30.88 -20.98 27.73
CA ALA A 154 -31.25 -22.38 27.52
C ALA A 154 -30.90 -23.28 28.71
N LEU A 155 -29.76 -23.06 29.37
CA LEU A 155 -29.39 -23.80 30.58
C LEU A 155 -30.28 -23.44 31.77
N ALA A 156 -30.58 -22.15 31.95
CA ALA A 156 -31.46 -21.70 33.02
C ALA A 156 -32.86 -22.30 32.91
N GLU A 157 -33.38 -22.44 31.69
CA GLU A 157 -34.68 -23.08 31.41
C GLU A 157 -34.64 -24.60 31.58
N ASN A 158 -33.60 -25.28 31.09
CA ASN A 158 -33.51 -26.75 31.15
C ASN A 158 -33.23 -27.30 32.55
N GLU A 159 -32.59 -26.51 33.42
CA GLU A 159 -32.18 -26.93 34.77
C GLU A 159 -32.95 -26.20 35.89
N ASP A 160 -34.04 -25.51 35.58
CA ASP A 160 -34.87 -24.75 36.55
C ASP A 160 -34.03 -23.83 37.47
N TRP A 161 -33.16 -23.01 36.89
CA TRP A 161 -32.31 -22.10 37.68
C TRP A 161 -33.13 -21.01 38.37
N SER A 162 -32.74 -20.66 39.60
CA SER A 162 -33.29 -19.47 40.26
C SER A 162 -32.89 -18.18 39.53
N PRO A 163 -33.67 -17.09 39.63
CA PRO A 163 -33.32 -15.80 39.04
C PRO A 163 -31.94 -15.28 39.47
N GLU A 164 -31.54 -15.54 40.71
CA GLU A 164 -30.24 -15.13 41.27
C GLU A 164 -29.09 -15.91 40.63
N ARG A 165 -29.25 -17.23 40.43
CA ARG A 165 -28.25 -18.06 39.75
C ARG A 165 -28.08 -17.66 38.29
N LYS A 166 -29.18 -17.35 37.61
CA LYS A 166 -29.15 -16.86 36.23
C LYS A 166 -28.42 -15.51 36.12
N ARG A 167 -28.76 -14.55 36.99
CA ARG A 167 -28.08 -13.24 37.03
C ARG A 167 -26.59 -13.38 37.29
N ALA A 168 -26.18 -14.23 38.23
CA ALA A 168 -24.76 -14.47 38.51
C ALA A 168 -24.00 -15.06 37.31
N ALA A 169 -24.66 -15.90 36.51
CA ALA A 169 -24.09 -16.45 35.28
C ALA A 169 -23.96 -15.38 34.17
N GLU A 170 -24.95 -14.51 34.03
CA GLU A 170 -24.90 -13.35 33.11
C GLU A 170 -23.78 -12.37 33.49
N GLU A 171 -23.61 -12.05 34.78
CA GLU A 171 -22.53 -11.17 35.26
C GLU A 171 -21.12 -11.76 35.04
N GLU A 172 -20.96 -13.09 35.10
CA GLU A 172 -19.69 -13.74 34.73
C GLU A 172 -19.48 -13.76 33.21
N ALA A 173 -20.55 -13.89 32.43
CA ALA A 173 -20.48 -13.76 30.97
C ALA A 173 -20.04 -12.35 30.56
N ASP A 174 -20.61 -11.30 31.15
CA ASP A 174 -20.17 -9.92 30.93
C ASP A 174 -18.67 -9.74 31.22
N ARG A 175 -18.20 -10.25 32.37
CA ARG A 175 -16.78 -10.21 32.75
C ARG A 175 -15.90 -10.96 31.75
N TYR A 176 -16.36 -12.11 31.26
CA TYR A 176 -15.67 -12.88 30.25
C TYR A 176 -15.60 -12.14 28.90
N VAL A 177 -16.73 -11.64 28.40
CA VAL A 177 -16.84 -10.88 27.15
C VAL A 177 -15.94 -9.64 27.21
N GLY A 178 -16.00 -8.88 28.31
CA GLY A 178 -15.18 -7.69 28.52
C GLY A 178 -13.68 -8.00 28.49
N ARG A 179 -13.24 -9.05 29.19
CA ARG A 179 -11.83 -9.50 29.15
C ARG A 179 -11.40 -9.88 27.74
N GLN A 180 -12.22 -10.65 27.02
CA GLN A 180 -11.87 -11.08 25.65
C GLN A 180 -11.81 -9.90 24.68
N ARG A 181 -12.74 -8.95 24.74
CA ARG A 181 -12.67 -7.70 23.97
C ARG A 181 -11.38 -6.94 24.25
N SER A 182 -11.00 -6.78 25.52
CA SER A 182 -9.77 -6.08 25.88
C SER A 182 -8.50 -6.78 25.35
N LEU A 183 -8.48 -8.12 25.38
CA LEU A 183 -7.38 -8.92 24.85
C LEU A 183 -7.30 -8.85 23.33
N GLN A 184 -8.45 -8.87 22.65
CA GLN A 184 -8.52 -8.69 21.20
C GLN A 184 -7.99 -7.31 20.80
N GLN A 185 -8.47 -6.26 21.47
CA GLN A 185 -8.00 -4.90 21.22
C GLN A 185 -6.49 -4.74 21.48
N ALA A 186 -5.96 -5.36 22.52
CA ALA A 186 -4.53 -5.34 22.80
C ALA A 186 -3.72 -6.03 21.68
N ARG A 187 -4.17 -7.20 21.19
CA ARG A 187 -3.52 -7.90 20.07
C ARG A 187 -3.58 -7.09 18.78
N GLU A 188 -4.72 -6.49 18.48
CA GLU A 188 -4.90 -5.62 17.31
C GLU A 188 -3.97 -4.39 17.40
N SER A 189 -3.82 -3.80 18.58
CA SER A 189 -2.90 -2.69 18.84
C SER A 189 -1.44 -3.11 18.63
N ASP A 190 -1.00 -4.20 19.25
CA ASP A 190 0.37 -4.72 19.13
C ASP A 190 0.71 -5.06 17.66
N ALA A 191 -0.23 -5.69 16.95
CA ALA A 191 -0.08 -6.00 15.54
C ALA A 191 0.05 -4.73 14.69
N TYR A 192 -0.78 -3.73 14.97
CA TYR A 192 -0.76 -2.46 14.27
C TYR A 192 0.55 -1.69 14.50
N ASP A 193 1.02 -1.58 15.74
CA ASP A 193 2.26 -0.89 16.07
C ASP A 193 3.48 -1.54 15.41
N ALA A 194 3.53 -2.87 15.38
CA ALA A 194 4.58 -3.63 14.69
C ALA A 194 4.56 -3.39 13.17
N ALA A 195 3.37 -3.31 12.57
CA ALA A 195 3.22 -3.06 11.16
C ALA A 195 3.52 -1.61 10.78
N VAL A 196 3.07 -0.63 11.56
CA VAL A 196 3.42 0.78 11.38
C VAL A 196 4.93 0.96 11.47
N SER A 197 5.58 0.35 12.47
CA SER A 197 7.05 0.38 12.59
C SER A 197 7.75 -0.21 11.35
N SER A 198 7.18 -1.28 10.78
CA SER A 198 7.71 -1.90 9.56
C SER A 198 7.48 -1.05 8.31
N ALA A 199 6.30 -0.45 8.18
CA ALA A 199 5.97 0.48 7.11
C ALA A 199 6.85 1.74 7.16
N VAL A 200 7.07 2.31 8.34
CA VAL A 200 7.97 3.46 8.55
C VAL A 200 9.41 3.11 8.17
N ARG A 201 9.90 1.93 8.56
CA ARG A 201 11.25 1.46 8.19
C ARG A 201 11.41 1.29 6.67
N LEU A 202 10.36 0.84 5.99
CA LEU A 202 10.33 0.71 4.54
C LEU A 202 10.19 2.07 3.84
N GLY A 203 9.53 3.06 4.47
CA GLY A 203 9.33 4.39 3.90
C GLY A 203 8.63 4.31 2.54
N ASP A 204 9.22 4.94 1.53
CA ASP A 204 8.72 4.93 0.15
C ASP A 204 8.72 3.52 -0.49
N ASP A 205 9.47 2.57 0.06
CA ASP A 205 9.51 1.18 -0.39
C ASP A 205 8.35 0.34 0.17
N PHE A 206 7.52 0.88 1.06
CA PHE A 206 6.28 0.24 1.47
C PHE A 206 5.20 0.44 0.40
N THR A 207 5.04 -0.53 -0.49
CA THR A 207 4.13 -0.46 -1.65
C THR A 207 3.10 -1.60 -1.69
N ASP A 208 3.20 -2.56 -0.77
CA ASP A 208 2.29 -3.70 -0.66
C ASP A 208 2.17 -4.14 0.81
N VAL A 209 0.94 -4.33 1.29
CA VAL A 209 0.67 -4.82 2.65
C VAL A 209 1.24 -6.22 2.90
N ALA A 210 1.49 -7.02 1.86
CA ALA A 210 2.20 -8.30 1.97
C ALA A 210 3.61 -8.15 2.58
N GLN A 211 4.24 -6.98 2.48
CA GLN A 211 5.54 -6.67 3.10
C GLN A 211 5.47 -6.65 4.64
N LEU A 212 4.27 -6.60 5.22
CA LEU A 212 4.03 -6.63 6.67
C LEU A 212 3.90 -8.06 7.22
N GLY A 213 3.88 -9.07 6.36
CA GLY A 213 3.73 -10.47 6.76
C GLY A 213 2.39 -10.75 7.44
N THR A 214 2.42 -11.60 8.47
CA THR A 214 1.19 -12.10 9.12
C THR A 214 0.50 -11.10 10.02
N SER A 215 1.17 -10.02 10.43
CA SER A 215 0.60 -9.00 11.33
C SER A 215 -0.63 -8.31 10.75
N PHE A 216 -0.69 -8.14 9.42
CA PHE A 216 -1.78 -7.43 8.74
C PHE A 216 -3.15 -8.08 8.99
N ALA A 217 -3.23 -9.41 8.92
CA ALA A 217 -4.48 -10.14 9.06
C ALA A 217 -5.05 -10.09 10.50
N SER A 218 -4.21 -9.84 11.50
CA SER A 218 -4.61 -9.77 12.92
C SER A 218 -5.07 -8.39 13.40
N MET A 219 -5.12 -7.41 12.51
CA MET A 219 -5.58 -6.05 12.84
C MET A 219 -7.08 -5.88 12.58
N SER A 220 -7.65 -4.81 13.16
CA SER A 220 -9.00 -4.37 12.81
C SER A 220 -9.10 -3.95 11.33
N PRO A 221 -10.29 -4.01 10.71
CA PRO A 221 -10.50 -3.59 9.33
C PRO A 221 -10.06 -2.14 9.05
N GLN A 222 -10.23 -1.24 10.03
CA GLN A 222 -9.85 0.17 9.88
C GLN A 222 -8.33 0.36 9.85
N GLN A 223 -7.60 -0.40 10.66
CA GLN A 223 -6.14 -0.41 10.68
C GLN A 223 -5.57 -0.99 9.38
N GLN A 224 -6.16 -2.10 8.90
CA GLN A 224 -5.83 -2.68 7.61
C GLN A 224 -6.00 -1.66 6.47
N LEU A 225 -7.17 -1.01 6.41
CA LEU A 225 -7.44 0.03 5.41
C LEU A 225 -6.42 1.17 5.45
N THR A 226 -6.01 1.59 6.66
CA THR A 226 -5.02 2.66 6.83
C THR A 226 -3.68 2.28 6.20
N LEU A 227 -3.19 1.07 6.46
CA LEU A 227 -1.92 0.57 5.91
C LEU A 227 -2.01 0.29 4.41
N THR A 228 -3.14 -0.22 3.92
CA THR A 228 -3.40 -0.36 2.48
C THR A 228 -3.30 0.99 1.77
N ASN A 229 -3.96 2.03 2.30
CA ASN A 229 -3.93 3.36 1.71
C ASN A 229 -2.50 3.94 1.68
N MET A 230 -1.70 3.70 2.71
CA MET A 230 -0.28 4.11 2.73
C MET A 230 0.52 3.40 1.63
N ALA A 231 0.38 2.07 1.53
CA ALA A 231 1.05 1.27 0.51
C ALA A 231 0.66 1.70 -0.92
N ASP A 232 -0.63 1.89 -1.16
CA ASP A 232 -1.17 2.34 -2.44
C ASP A 232 -0.69 3.75 -2.81
N ALA A 233 -0.63 4.67 -1.85
CA ALA A 233 -0.11 6.01 -2.07
C ALA A 233 1.35 5.98 -2.55
N ASN A 234 2.19 5.20 -1.89
CA ASN A 234 3.61 5.02 -2.26
C ASN A 234 3.76 4.34 -3.62
N ARG A 235 2.99 3.28 -3.87
CA ARG A 235 2.96 2.58 -5.16
C ARG A 235 2.59 3.53 -6.30
N ASN A 236 1.51 4.29 -6.11
CA ASN A 236 1.04 5.25 -7.10
C ASN A 236 2.06 6.38 -7.33
N ALA A 237 2.72 6.86 -6.27
CA ALA A 237 3.80 7.84 -6.39
C ALA A 237 4.98 7.29 -7.22
N LYS A 238 5.38 6.04 -7.02
CA LYS A 238 6.44 5.38 -7.80
C LYS A 238 6.05 5.19 -9.26
N ILE A 239 4.82 4.74 -9.54
CA ILE A 239 4.30 4.61 -10.91
C ILE A 239 4.32 5.98 -11.59
N LYS A 240 3.85 7.02 -10.91
CA LYS A 240 3.85 8.40 -11.42
C LYS A 240 5.27 8.92 -11.65
N ALA A 241 6.23 8.58 -10.80
CA ALA A 241 7.63 8.94 -10.97
C ALA A 241 8.29 8.22 -12.15
N ALA A 242 7.93 6.95 -12.40
CA ALA A 242 8.41 6.15 -13.52
C ALA A 242 7.71 6.45 -14.85
N THR A 243 6.57 7.15 -14.81
CA THR A 243 5.83 7.52 -16.03
C THR A 243 6.67 8.50 -16.85
N PRO A 244 6.91 8.24 -18.15
CA PRO A 244 7.61 9.17 -19.02
C PRO A 244 6.97 10.55 -18.99
N LYS A 245 7.79 11.60 -18.97
CA LYS A 245 7.36 13.00 -19.09
C LYS A 245 7.73 13.54 -20.46
N ASP A 246 7.00 14.55 -20.93
CA ASP A 246 7.37 15.29 -22.13
C ASP A 246 8.75 15.94 -21.96
N GLY A 247 9.54 15.94 -23.02
CA GLY A 247 10.91 16.45 -23.02
C GLY A 247 11.91 15.56 -22.27
N ASN A 248 11.56 14.29 -21.99
CA ASN A 248 12.53 13.36 -21.42
C ASN A 248 13.72 13.09 -22.36
N GLU A 249 14.76 12.45 -21.84
CA GLU A 249 16.01 12.21 -22.58
C GLU A 249 15.80 11.39 -23.86
N THR A 250 14.97 10.35 -23.81
CA THR A 250 14.68 9.50 -24.98
C THR A 250 13.97 10.29 -26.07
N GLN A 251 12.95 11.08 -25.71
CA GLN A 251 12.27 11.97 -26.64
C GLN A 251 13.26 12.98 -27.25
N SER A 252 14.08 13.62 -26.41
CA SER A 252 15.07 14.61 -26.86
C SER A 252 16.07 14.04 -27.86
N LYS A 253 16.54 12.79 -27.64
CA LYS A 253 17.42 12.08 -28.56
C LYS A 253 16.75 11.79 -29.91
N LEU A 254 15.49 11.38 -29.90
CA LEU A 254 14.73 11.13 -31.13
C LEU A 254 14.47 12.43 -31.91
N GLU A 255 14.14 13.51 -31.21
CA GLU A 255 13.97 14.83 -31.81
C GLU A 255 15.26 15.40 -32.41
N LEU A 256 16.39 15.18 -31.73
CA LEU A 256 17.71 15.53 -32.25
C LEU A 256 18.08 14.68 -33.48
N ALA A 257 17.89 13.36 -33.41
CA ALA A 257 18.17 12.46 -34.53
C ALA A 257 17.36 12.85 -35.77
N ARG A 258 16.09 13.22 -35.59
CA ARG A 258 15.26 13.81 -36.64
C ARG A 258 15.85 15.09 -37.22
N ALA A 259 16.33 16.00 -36.38
CA ALA A 259 16.85 17.29 -36.82
C ALA A 259 18.22 17.18 -37.53
N LEU A 260 19.06 16.23 -37.11
CA LEU A 260 20.39 16.00 -37.68
C LEU A 260 20.33 15.14 -38.95
N ASN A 261 19.52 14.08 -38.95
CA ASN A 261 19.35 13.18 -40.08
C ASN A 261 17.88 12.84 -40.33
N PRO A 262 17.10 13.75 -40.95
CA PRO A 262 15.67 13.55 -41.19
C PRO A 262 15.37 12.31 -42.05
N ALA A 263 16.22 12.03 -43.04
CA ALA A 263 16.03 10.90 -43.96
C ALA A 263 16.25 9.54 -43.27
N GLU A 264 17.20 9.46 -42.33
CA GLU A 264 17.39 8.27 -41.50
C GLU A 264 16.25 8.14 -40.48
N PHE A 265 15.89 9.23 -39.80
CA PHE A 265 14.79 9.26 -38.85
C PHE A 265 13.47 8.78 -39.45
N ALA A 266 13.19 9.17 -40.71
CA ALA A 266 12.00 8.73 -41.45
C ALA A 266 11.90 7.20 -41.60
N ARG A 267 13.00 6.46 -41.42
CA ARG A 267 13.06 4.99 -41.52
C ARG A 267 13.29 4.30 -40.17
N THR A 268 13.45 5.05 -39.08
CA THR A 268 13.69 4.51 -37.74
C THR A 268 12.44 3.80 -37.20
N ASP A 269 12.59 2.61 -36.62
CA ASP A 269 11.49 1.95 -35.92
C ASP A 269 11.24 2.63 -34.56
N LEU A 270 10.08 3.28 -34.40
CA LEU A 270 9.73 3.98 -33.17
C LEU A 270 9.12 3.07 -32.09
N ARG A 271 8.69 1.84 -32.42
CA ARG A 271 8.01 0.93 -31.48
C ARG A 271 8.80 0.62 -30.20
N PRO A 272 10.14 0.44 -30.23
CA PRO A 272 10.93 0.20 -29.03
C PRO A 272 10.87 1.33 -27.99
N PHE A 273 10.49 2.54 -28.42
CA PHE A 273 10.44 3.73 -27.55
C PHE A 273 9.05 4.01 -26.99
N ALA A 274 8.02 3.25 -27.38
CA ALA A 274 6.62 3.52 -27.01
C ALA A 274 6.36 3.60 -25.50
N ASN A 275 7.09 2.82 -24.70
CA ASN A 275 6.98 2.82 -23.23
C ASN A 275 7.99 3.76 -22.55
N GLN A 276 8.83 4.45 -23.32
CA GLN A 276 9.90 5.32 -22.81
C GLN A 276 9.60 6.81 -23.00
N ILE A 277 8.57 7.14 -23.78
CA ILE A 277 8.11 8.50 -24.04
C ILE A 277 6.60 8.60 -23.80
N THR A 278 6.07 9.82 -23.76
CA THR A 278 4.63 10.01 -23.61
C THR A 278 3.89 9.58 -24.88
N PRO A 279 2.60 9.18 -24.77
CA PRO A 279 1.78 8.91 -25.94
C PRO A 279 1.72 10.09 -26.90
N SER A 280 1.65 11.32 -26.38
CA SER A 280 1.62 12.53 -27.20
C SER A 280 2.94 12.75 -27.96
N ALA A 281 4.10 12.53 -27.31
CA ALA A 281 5.39 12.60 -27.97
C ALA A 281 5.51 11.54 -29.08
N MET A 282 5.03 10.31 -28.83
CA MET A 282 5.01 9.25 -29.84
C MET A 282 4.14 9.64 -31.05
N THR A 283 2.95 10.18 -30.81
CA THR A 283 2.08 10.67 -31.89
C THR A 283 2.78 11.73 -32.74
N ASN A 284 3.47 12.70 -32.12
CA ASN A 284 4.21 13.74 -32.84
C ASN A 284 5.35 13.16 -33.69
N LEU A 285 6.13 12.23 -33.15
CA LEU A 285 7.24 11.59 -33.87
C LEU A 285 6.73 10.79 -35.08
N VAL A 286 5.66 10.01 -34.93
CA VAL A 286 5.03 9.26 -36.03
C VAL A 286 4.50 10.20 -37.11
N GLU A 287 3.89 11.32 -36.72
CA GLU A 287 3.38 12.30 -37.66
C GLU A 287 4.52 12.95 -38.45
N TRP A 288 5.63 13.32 -37.80
CA TRP A 288 6.82 13.80 -38.49
C TRP A 288 7.43 12.75 -39.42
N GLN A 289 7.48 11.47 -39.04
CA GLN A 289 7.95 10.42 -39.95
C GLN A 289 7.14 10.37 -41.25
N LYS A 290 5.80 10.41 -41.15
CA LYS A 290 4.92 10.46 -42.33
C LYS A 290 5.25 11.67 -43.21
N GLN A 291 5.43 12.85 -42.59
CA GLN A 291 5.73 14.08 -43.31
C GLN A 291 7.06 14.04 -44.07
N TYR A 292 8.09 13.37 -43.53
CA TYR A 292 9.36 13.20 -44.25
C TYR A 292 9.29 12.14 -45.34
N GLN A 293 8.48 11.10 -45.15
CA GLN A 293 8.24 10.07 -46.17
C GLN A 293 7.44 10.62 -47.36
N SER A 294 6.49 11.54 -47.13
CA SER A 294 5.67 12.14 -48.18
C SER A 294 6.26 13.45 -48.70
N LYS A 295 7.09 13.40 -49.77
CA LYS A 295 7.65 14.56 -50.48
C LYS A 295 8.42 15.59 -49.62
N GLY A 296 8.75 15.28 -48.36
CA GLY A 296 9.30 16.21 -47.36
C GLY A 296 10.82 16.12 -47.10
N GLY A 297 11.55 15.21 -47.75
CA GLY A 297 12.99 14.99 -47.52
C GLY A 297 13.86 16.22 -47.81
N ASP A 298 13.66 16.85 -48.97
CA ASP A 298 14.42 18.03 -49.41
C ASP A 298 14.26 19.24 -48.47
N PHE A 299 13.11 19.37 -47.82
CA PHE A 299 12.80 20.46 -46.88
C PHE A 299 13.67 20.37 -45.63
N ALA A 300 13.68 19.17 -45.06
CA ALA A 300 14.37 18.87 -43.83
C ALA A 300 15.89 19.04 -44.02
N GLU A 301 16.42 18.53 -45.14
CA GLU A 301 17.84 18.70 -45.51
C GLU A 301 18.21 20.18 -45.74
N SER A 302 17.33 20.96 -46.36
CA SER A 302 17.52 22.40 -46.56
C SER A 302 17.58 23.14 -45.22
N ILE A 303 16.77 22.75 -44.24
CA ILE A 303 16.77 23.34 -42.90
C ILE A 303 18.03 22.94 -42.13
N THR A 304 18.40 21.65 -42.10
CA THR A 304 19.64 21.16 -41.47
C THR A 304 20.86 21.89 -42.04
N SER A 305 20.94 22.01 -43.37
CA SER A 305 22.00 22.76 -44.06
C SER A 305 21.97 24.25 -43.72
N GLY A 306 20.77 24.84 -43.66
CA GLY A 306 20.53 26.23 -43.27
C GLY A 306 21.02 26.53 -41.86
N ILE A 307 20.69 25.69 -40.88
CA ILE A 307 21.15 25.85 -39.50
C ILE A 307 22.68 25.79 -39.45
N SER A 308 23.31 24.80 -40.10
CA SER A 308 24.77 24.69 -40.15
C SER A 308 25.44 25.92 -40.77
N ARG A 309 24.83 26.50 -41.81
CA ARG A 309 25.32 27.71 -42.47
C ARG A 309 25.14 28.96 -41.61
N TYR A 310 23.92 29.23 -41.17
CA TYR A 310 23.57 30.49 -40.51
C TYR A 310 24.05 30.56 -39.06
N SER A 311 24.14 29.43 -38.35
CA SER A 311 24.80 29.38 -37.03
C SER A 311 26.26 29.83 -37.09
N LYS A 312 26.99 29.45 -38.15
CA LYS A 312 28.38 29.88 -38.38
C LYS A 312 28.46 31.37 -38.72
N ILE A 313 27.57 31.85 -39.59
CA ILE A 313 27.52 33.27 -39.99
C ILE A 313 27.25 34.16 -38.76
N ASP A 314 26.28 33.77 -37.93
CA ASP A 314 25.87 34.55 -36.76
C ASP A 314 26.72 34.28 -35.52
N GLY A 315 27.70 33.36 -35.59
CA GLY A 315 28.51 32.94 -34.46
C GLY A 315 27.72 32.29 -33.32
N LEU A 316 26.55 31.71 -33.61
CA LEU A 316 25.65 31.11 -32.62
C LEU A 316 25.96 29.62 -32.45
N LYS A 317 26.44 29.24 -31.26
CA LYS A 317 26.61 27.83 -30.88
C LYS A 317 25.33 27.30 -30.25
N LEU A 318 24.74 26.27 -30.84
CA LEU A 318 23.54 25.62 -30.34
C LEU A 318 23.93 24.36 -29.56
N SER A 319 23.32 24.14 -28.40
CA SER A 319 23.30 22.82 -27.78
C SER A 319 22.47 21.85 -28.61
N ASP A 320 22.61 20.55 -28.41
CA ASP A 320 21.79 19.53 -29.08
C ASP A 320 20.28 19.80 -28.91
N GLY A 321 19.86 20.14 -27.70
CA GLY A 321 18.48 20.49 -27.41
C GLY A 321 18.03 21.75 -28.15
N ASP A 322 18.85 22.79 -28.18
CA ASP A 322 18.50 24.03 -28.87
C ASP A 322 18.51 23.86 -30.39
N TYR A 323 19.39 23.01 -30.92
CA TYR A 323 19.40 22.63 -32.32
C TYR A 323 18.07 21.98 -32.73
N ALA A 324 17.61 20.98 -31.95
CA ALA A 324 16.34 20.31 -32.20
C ALA A 324 15.15 21.27 -32.14
N LYS A 325 15.18 22.23 -31.21
CA LYS A 325 14.16 23.30 -31.14
C LYS A 325 14.20 24.20 -32.36
N VAL A 326 15.35 24.78 -32.69
CA VAL A 326 15.50 25.66 -33.86
C VAL A 326 15.06 24.95 -35.14
N PHE A 327 15.46 23.70 -35.32
CA PHE A 327 15.02 22.88 -36.45
C PHE A 327 13.51 22.71 -36.51
N THR A 328 12.87 22.39 -35.39
CA THR A 328 11.41 22.24 -35.31
C THR A 328 10.68 23.53 -35.69
N ASP A 329 11.16 24.67 -35.20
CA ASP A 329 10.56 25.97 -35.48
C ASP A 329 10.71 26.34 -36.96
N MET A 330 11.91 26.11 -37.53
CA MET A 330 12.17 26.32 -38.95
C MET A 330 11.32 25.39 -39.82
N ASP A 331 11.21 24.10 -39.49
CA ASP A 331 10.40 23.12 -40.24
C ASP A 331 8.92 23.51 -40.26
N LYS A 332 8.35 23.90 -39.11
CA LYS A 332 6.97 24.43 -39.03
C LYS A 332 6.80 25.67 -39.91
N TYR A 333 7.73 26.63 -39.82
CA TYR A 333 7.65 27.87 -40.60
C TYR A 333 7.76 27.61 -42.11
N VAL A 334 8.78 26.88 -42.55
CA VAL A 334 9.00 26.55 -43.97
C VAL A 334 7.80 25.82 -44.56
N ARG A 335 7.21 24.85 -43.85
CA ARG A 335 5.99 24.16 -44.31
C ARG A 335 4.79 25.09 -44.42
N SER A 336 4.64 26.04 -43.50
CA SER A 336 3.52 26.99 -43.52
C SER A 336 3.55 27.92 -44.73
N ILE A 337 4.75 28.27 -45.21
CA ILE A 337 4.92 29.20 -46.33
C ILE A 337 5.09 28.52 -47.69
N THR A 338 5.33 27.20 -47.72
CA THR A 338 5.49 26.42 -48.96
C THR A 338 4.25 25.59 -49.30
N ASP A 339 3.09 25.89 -48.69
CA ASP A 339 1.83 25.15 -48.82
C ASP A 339 2.02 23.64 -48.56
N GLY A 340 2.70 23.32 -47.45
CA GLY A 340 3.01 21.94 -47.06
C GLY A 340 4.01 21.23 -47.98
N GLY A 341 4.77 22.01 -48.76
CA GLY A 341 5.82 21.52 -49.65
C GLY A 341 5.44 21.39 -51.13
N ARG A 342 4.39 22.09 -51.56
CA ARG A 342 4.08 22.25 -52.99
C ARG A 342 5.02 23.24 -53.67
N GLU A 343 5.53 24.22 -52.92
CA GLU A 343 6.49 25.20 -53.42
C GLU A 343 7.93 24.83 -53.06
N LYS A 344 8.88 25.26 -53.90
CA LYS A 344 10.31 24.98 -53.71
C LYS A 344 10.85 25.77 -52.52
N VAL A 345 11.59 25.11 -51.63
CA VAL A 345 12.35 25.77 -50.56
C VAL A 345 13.51 26.56 -51.18
N THR A 346 13.52 27.88 -50.97
CA THR A 346 14.62 28.76 -51.37
C THR A 346 15.52 29.09 -50.18
N ASP A 347 16.75 29.54 -50.45
CA ASP A 347 17.66 29.99 -49.39
C ASP A 347 17.10 31.19 -48.60
N ASP A 348 16.32 32.06 -49.26
CA ASP A 348 15.65 33.18 -48.60
C ASP A 348 14.61 32.71 -47.58
N ILE A 349 13.80 31.71 -47.95
CA ILE A 349 12.85 31.06 -47.04
C ILE A 349 13.57 30.47 -45.82
N VAL A 350 14.68 29.76 -46.04
CA VAL A 350 15.48 29.16 -44.96
C VAL A 350 16.11 30.23 -44.07
N ARG A 351 16.61 31.33 -44.66
CA ARG A 351 17.14 32.48 -43.91
C ARG A 351 16.08 33.13 -43.03
N GLN A 352 14.88 33.36 -43.56
CA GLN A 352 13.76 33.91 -42.79
C GLN A 352 13.38 32.98 -41.64
N ALA A 353 13.33 31.67 -41.90
CA ALA A 353 13.08 30.66 -40.88
C ALA A 353 14.13 30.73 -39.75
N TRP A 354 15.42 30.82 -40.10
CA TRP A 354 16.52 30.94 -39.14
C TRP A 354 16.42 32.22 -38.30
N GLN A 355 16.21 33.38 -38.95
CA GLN A 355 16.07 34.66 -38.27
C GLN A 355 14.89 34.67 -37.29
N ARG A 356 13.78 34.03 -37.69
CA ARG A 356 12.61 33.87 -36.84
C ARG A 356 12.89 32.94 -35.65
N ALA A 357 13.50 31.79 -35.90
CA ALA A 357 13.78 30.78 -34.87
C ALA A 357 14.79 31.27 -33.83
N THR A 358 15.75 32.09 -34.26
CA THR A 358 16.81 32.64 -33.40
C THR A 358 16.55 34.09 -32.98
N LEU A 359 15.36 34.64 -33.24
CA LEU A 359 15.03 36.01 -32.87
C LEU A 359 15.26 36.24 -31.38
N LYS A 360 15.89 37.35 -31.00
CA LYS A 360 15.94 37.78 -29.60
C LYS A 360 14.61 38.40 -29.22
N VAL A 361 14.01 37.90 -28.15
CA VAL A 361 12.75 38.39 -27.59
C VAL A 361 13.00 38.89 -26.17
N ALA A 362 12.26 39.92 -25.80
CA ALA A 362 12.30 40.48 -24.45
C ALA A 362 11.37 39.65 -23.56
N THR A 363 11.86 39.23 -22.41
CA THR A 363 11.11 38.41 -21.44
C THR A 363 11.15 39.04 -20.04
N PRO A 364 10.12 38.77 -19.21
CA PRO A 364 10.02 39.38 -17.88
C PRO A 364 11.20 38.96 -16.98
N GLY A 365 11.83 39.93 -16.31
CA GLY A 365 12.85 39.69 -15.29
C GLY A 365 12.26 39.22 -13.96
N MET A 366 13.00 38.40 -13.22
CA MET A 366 12.55 37.75 -11.97
C MET A 366 12.35 38.71 -10.77
N ILE A 367 12.98 39.90 -10.79
CA ILE A 367 12.94 40.86 -9.67
C ILE A 367 12.73 42.29 -10.18
N TRP A 368 13.49 42.76 -11.19
CA TRP A 368 13.29 44.02 -11.92
C TRP A 368 13.88 43.92 -13.35
N GLY A 369 13.30 44.63 -14.34
CA GLY A 369 13.85 44.81 -15.70
C GLY A 369 13.48 43.74 -16.74
N GLU A 370 13.84 44.00 -18.00
CA GLU A 370 13.70 43.08 -19.14
C GLU A 370 14.95 42.19 -19.29
N ARG A 371 14.78 40.91 -19.63
CA ARG A 371 15.87 40.06 -20.14
C ARG A 371 15.69 39.84 -21.63
N SER A 372 16.79 39.87 -22.40
CA SER A 372 16.77 39.47 -23.81
C SER A 372 17.26 38.04 -23.91
N GLN A 373 16.40 37.13 -24.37
CA GLN A 373 16.75 35.73 -24.64
C GLN A 373 16.32 35.34 -26.06
N ARG A 374 16.91 34.29 -26.61
CA ARG A 374 16.54 33.80 -27.94
C ARG A 374 15.17 33.13 -27.85
N ARG A 375 14.39 33.18 -28.94
CA ARG A 375 13.04 32.63 -29.00
C ARG A 375 12.96 31.16 -28.58
N TYR A 376 13.93 30.34 -28.99
CA TYR A 376 13.99 28.90 -28.63
C TYR A 376 14.35 28.64 -27.15
N GLU A 377 14.77 29.67 -26.41
CA GLU A 377 15.08 29.60 -24.97
C GLU A 377 13.86 29.94 -24.11
N VAL A 378 12.80 30.52 -24.69
CA VAL A 378 11.59 30.89 -23.96
C VAL A 378 10.77 29.64 -23.62
N GLN A 379 10.48 29.46 -22.33
CA GLN A 379 9.68 28.34 -21.86
C GLN A 379 8.20 28.48 -22.26
N PRO A 380 7.53 27.39 -22.66
CA PRO A 380 6.07 27.37 -22.82
C PRO A 380 5.35 27.86 -21.56
N GLY A 381 4.35 28.73 -21.72
CA GLY A 381 3.59 29.29 -20.58
C GLY A 381 4.21 30.52 -19.91
N THR A 382 5.33 31.05 -20.41
CA THR A 382 5.87 32.34 -19.97
C THR A 382 4.82 33.45 -20.19
N ALA A 383 4.40 34.12 -19.12
CA ALA A 383 3.46 35.23 -19.20
C ALA A 383 4.19 36.52 -19.64
N PHE A 384 3.81 37.07 -20.79
CA PHE A 384 4.33 38.34 -21.29
C PHE A 384 3.41 39.48 -20.87
N ARG A 385 3.96 40.55 -20.28
CA ARG A 385 3.22 41.81 -20.14
C ARG A 385 3.51 42.66 -21.38
N VAL A 386 2.57 43.51 -21.76
CA VAL A 386 2.78 44.44 -22.89
C VAL A 386 3.94 45.39 -22.65
N SER A 387 4.21 45.71 -21.38
CA SER A 387 5.40 46.46 -20.98
C SER A 387 6.71 45.79 -21.38
N ASP A 388 6.72 44.47 -21.53
CA ASP A 388 7.92 43.69 -21.83
C ASP A 388 8.14 43.55 -23.36
N ILE A 389 7.26 44.14 -24.18
CA ILE A 389 7.33 44.09 -25.64
C ILE A 389 8.04 45.35 -26.15
N PRO A 390 9.10 45.21 -26.99
CA PRO A 390 9.80 46.38 -27.53
C PRO A 390 8.83 47.37 -28.19
N PRO A 391 8.92 48.69 -27.91
CA PRO A 391 7.95 49.67 -28.37
C PRO A 391 7.69 49.64 -29.89
N GLY A 392 8.74 49.42 -30.69
CA GLY A 392 8.61 49.28 -32.15
C GLY A 392 7.86 48.02 -32.58
N THR A 393 8.06 46.89 -31.89
CA THR A 393 7.30 45.65 -32.14
C THR A 393 5.85 45.81 -31.72
N ARG A 394 5.59 46.46 -30.57
CA ARG A 394 4.24 46.80 -30.12
C ARG A 394 3.52 47.68 -31.15
N ALA A 395 4.16 48.75 -31.63
CA ALA A 395 3.60 49.62 -32.66
C ALA A 395 3.27 48.87 -33.96
N THR A 396 4.12 47.91 -34.36
CA THR A 396 3.89 47.05 -35.53
C THR A 396 2.67 46.15 -35.33
N ILE A 397 2.52 45.54 -34.15
CA ILE A 397 1.35 44.70 -33.80
C ILE A 397 0.06 45.52 -33.83
N VAL A 398 0.07 46.70 -33.20
CA VAL A 398 -1.08 47.61 -33.16
C VAL A 398 -1.46 48.06 -34.57
N SER A 399 -0.49 48.51 -35.37
CA SER A 399 -0.76 48.94 -36.76
C SER A 399 -1.31 47.80 -37.63
N ALA A 400 -0.78 46.58 -37.49
CA ALA A 400 -1.29 45.42 -38.22
C ALA A 400 -2.72 45.05 -37.78
N TRP A 401 -3.02 45.13 -36.48
CA TRP A 401 -4.36 44.87 -35.95
C TRP A 401 -5.38 45.89 -36.45
N GLN A 402 -5.04 47.19 -36.39
CA GLN A 402 -5.92 48.27 -36.87
C GLN A 402 -6.30 48.08 -38.34
N LYS A 403 -5.37 47.62 -39.19
CA LYS A 403 -5.64 47.34 -40.61
C LYS A 403 -6.68 46.23 -40.81
N THR A 404 -6.72 45.24 -39.93
CA THR A 404 -7.62 44.09 -40.06
C THR A 404 -8.90 44.21 -39.23
N HIS A 405 -8.96 45.15 -38.28
CA HIS A 405 -10.07 45.37 -37.35
C HIS A 405 -10.67 46.78 -37.44
N GLY A 406 -10.67 47.37 -38.64
CA GLY A 406 -11.37 48.63 -38.91
C GLY A 406 -10.90 49.82 -38.06
N GLY A 407 -9.61 49.87 -37.72
CA GLY A 407 -9.02 50.94 -36.92
C GLY A 407 -9.13 50.80 -35.40
N GLN A 408 -9.78 49.75 -34.89
CA GLN A 408 -9.84 49.49 -33.44
C GLN A 408 -8.45 49.16 -32.89
N GLU A 409 -8.13 49.60 -31.67
CA GLU A 409 -6.89 49.23 -30.98
C GLU A 409 -7.03 47.90 -30.23
N PRO A 410 -6.01 47.01 -30.26
CA PRO A 410 -6.00 45.80 -29.46
C PRO A 410 -5.74 46.13 -27.98
N ASN A 411 -6.38 45.41 -27.06
CA ASN A 411 -6.08 45.49 -25.64
C ASN A 411 -4.75 44.80 -25.29
N ASP A 412 -4.27 45.01 -24.06
CA ASP A 412 -2.95 44.51 -23.69
C ASP A 412 -2.83 42.98 -23.75
N ALA A 413 -3.88 42.24 -23.39
CA ALA A 413 -3.88 40.79 -23.51
C ALA A 413 -3.81 40.34 -24.98
N GLN A 414 -4.48 41.04 -25.89
CA GLN A 414 -4.43 40.80 -27.33
C GLN A 414 -3.04 41.12 -27.90
N ILE A 415 -2.42 42.23 -27.50
CA ILE A 415 -1.06 42.59 -27.93
C ILE A 415 -0.06 41.53 -27.45
N ALA A 416 -0.14 41.14 -26.17
CA ALA A 416 0.70 40.09 -25.61
C ALA A 416 0.50 38.75 -26.33
N GLN A 417 -0.76 38.36 -26.60
CA GLN A 417 -1.07 37.12 -27.31
C GLN A 417 -0.56 37.13 -28.76
N ILE A 418 -0.75 38.22 -29.51
CA ILE A 418 -0.21 38.36 -30.88
C ILE A 418 1.31 38.36 -30.87
N TYR A 419 1.93 39.00 -29.87
CA TYR A 419 3.37 38.96 -29.71
C TYR A 419 3.85 37.53 -29.44
N ILE A 420 3.19 36.80 -28.54
CA ILE A 420 3.47 35.40 -28.25
C ILE A 420 3.33 34.53 -29.50
N ASP A 421 2.26 34.71 -30.28
CA ASP A 421 1.96 33.88 -31.44
C ASP A 421 2.88 34.19 -32.63
N ARG A 422 3.30 35.45 -32.81
CA ARG A 422 4.24 35.83 -33.87
C ARG A 422 5.71 35.64 -33.48
N PHE A 423 6.06 36.01 -32.26
CA PHE A 423 7.44 36.22 -31.82
C PHE A 423 7.81 35.45 -30.55
N GLY A 424 6.89 35.27 -29.59
CA GLY A 424 7.26 35.10 -28.18
C GLY A 424 7.37 33.67 -27.63
N ARG A 425 7.04 32.59 -28.36
CA ARG A 425 7.27 31.22 -27.81
C ARG A 425 7.68 30.17 -28.83
N PHE A 426 8.39 29.16 -28.32
CA PHE A 426 8.52 27.83 -28.89
C PHE A 426 7.25 27.04 -28.49
N GLN A 427 6.50 26.52 -29.47
CA GLN A 427 5.30 25.70 -29.24
C GLN A 427 5.59 24.22 -29.38
#